data_AF-A0A0F2J7C5-F1
#
_entry.id   AF-A0A0F2J7C5-F1
#
_cell.length_a   1.000
_cell.length_b   1.000
_cell.length_c   1.000
_cell.angle_alpha   90.00
_cell.angle_beta   90.00
_cell.angle_gamma   90.00
#
_symmetry.space_group_name_H-M   'P 1'
#
loop_
_entity.id
_entity.type
_entity.pdbx_description
1 polymer ?
#
loop_
_entity_poly.entity_id
_entity_poly.type
_entity_poly.pdbx_seq_one_letter_code
_entity_poly.pdbx_strand_id
1 'polypeptide(L)'
;MPYLTTGLMSNTSVEGVRQSSTLTVNISNDDTSTVAIQVEGFFQSGTTKVKYVEEFFTLTAGTVALKTYFVPFNAFEFVFFVSSQNVEVSVWSKDATGNLTSAHLTVAEASA
;
A
#
# COMPACT_ATOMS: atom_id res chain seq x y z
N MET A 1 -17.99 -1.20 1.02
CA MET A 1 -16.77 -1.21 0.20
C MET A 1 -15.74 -0.39 0.94
N PRO A 2 -14.81 -1.04 1.65
CA PRO A 2 -13.79 -0.34 2.41
C PRO A 2 -12.85 0.47 1.53
N TYR A 3 -12.49 1.63 2.05
CA TYR A 3 -11.36 2.44 1.60
C TYR A 3 -10.30 2.31 2.67
N LEU A 4 -9.16 1.71 2.32
CA LEU A 4 -8.07 1.50 3.25
C LEU A 4 -6.91 2.41 2.86
N THR A 5 -6.33 3.13 3.81
CA THR A 5 -5.14 3.97 3.55
C THR A 5 -4.01 3.65 4.53
N THR A 6 -2.78 3.74 4.03
CA THR A 6 -1.59 3.75 4.89
C THR A 6 -1.44 5.06 5.68
N GLY A 7 -2.22 6.08 5.32
CA GLY A 7 -1.91 7.46 5.63
C GLY A 7 -0.63 7.93 4.95
N LEU A 8 -0.29 9.20 5.14
CA LEU A 8 0.96 9.76 4.65
C LEU A 8 2.13 9.20 5.47
N MET A 9 2.96 8.38 4.84
CA MET A 9 4.18 7.85 5.44
C MET A 9 5.36 8.74 5.13
N SER A 10 6.12 9.09 6.16
CA SER A 10 7.41 9.76 6.02
C SER A 10 8.50 8.75 5.67
N ASN A 11 9.36 9.12 4.73
CA ASN A 11 10.47 8.29 4.26
C ASN A 11 11.65 9.18 3.85
N THR A 12 11.90 10.25 4.61
CA THR A 12 12.97 11.20 4.33
C THR A 12 14.33 10.54 4.42
N SER A 13 15.25 10.97 3.56
CA SER A 13 16.64 10.51 3.65
C SER A 13 17.32 11.14 4.87
N VAL A 14 17.99 10.31 5.67
CA VAL A 14 18.85 10.72 6.78
C VAL A 14 20.29 10.45 6.34
N GLU A 15 21.13 11.49 6.31
CA GLU A 15 22.52 11.40 5.86
C GLU A 15 22.71 10.78 4.46
N GLY A 16 21.75 11.00 3.54
CA GLY A 16 21.79 10.44 2.19
C GLY A 16 21.31 8.99 2.08
N VAL A 17 20.98 8.35 3.20
CA VAL A 17 20.40 7.00 3.24
C VAL A 17 18.89 7.11 3.38
N ARG A 18 18.15 6.47 2.48
CA ARG A 18 16.68 6.36 2.57
C ARG A 18 16.33 5.08 3.32
N GLN A 19 15.41 5.19 4.28
CA GLN A 19 15.00 4.03 5.07
C GLN A 19 14.28 3.01 4.20
N SER A 20 13.28 3.41 3.41
CA SER A 20 12.51 2.48 2.57
C SER A 20 12.72 2.72 1.08
N SER A 21 12.93 1.63 0.33
CA SER A 21 13.03 1.61 -1.13
C SER A 21 11.78 1.03 -1.79
N THR A 22 11.09 0.11 -1.12
CA THR A 22 9.91 -0.57 -1.63
C THR A 22 8.83 -0.72 -0.55
N LEU A 23 7.57 -0.80 -1.01
CA LEU A 23 6.41 -1.20 -0.22
C LEU A 23 5.92 -2.55 -0.76
N THR A 24 5.90 -3.57 0.09
CA THR A 24 5.25 -4.86 -0.18
C THR A 24 3.82 -4.82 0.36
N VAL A 25 2.85 -5.25 -0.44
CA VAL A 25 1.42 -5.31 -0.09
C VAL A 25 0.95 -6.75 -0.28
N ASN A 26 0.39 -7.35 0.78
CA ASN A 26 -0.32 -8.61 0.73
C ASN A 26 -1.82 -8.33 0.82
N ILE A 27 -2.58 -8.86 -0.13
CA ILE A 27 -4.03 -8.68 -0.24
C ILE A 27 -4.64 -10.08 -0.26
N SER A 28 -5.34 -10.49 0.80
CA SER A 28 -6.08 -11.75 0.87
C SER A 28 -7.56 -11.50 0.58
N ASN A 29 -8.16 -12.38 -0.22
CA ASN A 29 -9.61 -12.43 -0.38
C ASN A 29 -10.18 -13.58 0.43
N ASP A 30 -10.69 -13.27 1.62
CA ASP A 30 -11.33 -14.22 2.54
C ASP A 30 -12.85 -14.30 2.32
N ASP A 31 -13.36 -13.66 1.25
CA ASP A 31 -14.73 -13.81 0.77
C ASP A 31 -14.96 -15.16 0.06
N THR A 32 -16.22 -15.50 -0.13
CA THR A 32 -16.68 -16.67 -0.90
C THR A 32 -16.78 -16.39 -2.41
N SER A 33 -16.57 -15.14 -2.83
CA SER A 33 -16.72 -14.68 -4.20
C SER A 33 -15.49 -13.91 -4.70
N THR A 34 -15.39 -13.74 -6.02
CA THR A 34 -14.35 -12.89 -6.63
C THR A 34 -14.59 -11.42 -6.26
N VAL A 35 -13.54 -10.75 -5.80
CA VAL A 35 -13.55 -9.32 -5.43
C VAL A 35 -12.80 -8.48 -6.45
N ALA A 36 -13.13 -7.19 -6.51
CA ALA A 36 -12.38 -6.18 -7.25
C ALA A 36 -11.52 -5.35 -6.30
N ILE A 37 -10.29 -5.06 -6.73
CA ILE A 37 -9.28 -4.33 -5.98
C ILE A 37 -8.76 -3.19 -6.86
N GLN A 38 -8.72 -1.98 -6.30
CA GLN A 38 -7.97 -0.86 -6.88
C GLN A 38 -6.88 -0.44 -5.92
N VAL A 39 -5.66 -0.26 -6.43
CA VAL A 39 -4.51 0.26 -5.69
C VAL A 39 -4.07 1.57 -6.31
N GLU A 40 -4.03 2.61 -5.49
CA GLU A 40 -3.46 3.90 -5.87
C GLU A 40 -2.28 4.23 -4.97
N GLY A 41 -1.21 4.74 -5.57
CA GLY A 41 0.00 5.16 -4.87
C GLY A 41 0.34 6.60 -5.20
N PHE A 42 0.63 7.37 -4.17
CA PHE A 42 0.92 8.80 -4.26
C PHE A 42 2.27 9.11 -3.62
N PHE A 43 2.98 10.09 -4.17
CA PHE A 43 4.10 10.73 -3.49
C PHE A 43 3.77 12.20 -3.21
N GLN A 44 4.38 12.74 -2.15
CA GLN A 44 4.21 14.14 -1.79
C GLN A 44 5.20 15.03 -2.57
N SER A 45 4.68 16.02 -3.29
CA SER A 45 5.45 17.08 -3.93
C SER A 45 5.01 18.43 -3.38
N GLY A 46 5.75 18.97 -2.41
CA GLY A 46 5.34 20.15 -1.65
C GLY A 46 4.07 19.85 -0.84
N THR A 47 2.99 20.62 -1.06
CA THR A 47 1.67 20.40 -0.44
C THR A 47 0.74 19.51 -1.26
N THR A 48 1.16 19.05 -2.44
CA THR A 48 0.33 18.27 -3.36
C THR A 48 0.70 16.78 -3.32
N LYS A 49 -0.32 15.92 -3.40
CA LYS A 49 -0.15 14.48 -3.66
C LYS A 49 -0.14 14.23 -5.17
N VAL A 50 0.87 13.53 -5.68
CA VAL A 50 0.99 13.17 -7.09
C VAL A 50 0.84 11.66 -7.23
N LYS A 51 -0.19 11.21 -7.97
CA LYS A 51 -0.43 9.79 -8.26
C LYS A 51 0.67 9.27 -9.19
N TYR A 52 1.24 8.12 -8.85
CA TYR A 52 2.25 7.42 -9.66
C TYR A 52 1.99 5.91 -9.79
N VAL A 53 1.09 5.36 -8.99
CA VAL A 53 0.56 3.99 -9.14
C VAL A 53 -0.95 4.08 -9.31
N GLU A 54 -1.46 3.35 -10.30
CA GLU A 54 -2.87 3.09 -10.51
C GLU A 54 -2.99 1.68 -11.06
N GLU A 55 -3.54 0.78 -10.25
CA GLU A 55 -3.69 -0.63 -10.60
C GLU A 55 -5.12 -1.08 -10.27
N PHE A 56 -5.73 -1.85 -11.16
CA PHE A 56 -7.05 -2.43 -10.95
C PHE A 56 -7.03 -3.90 -11.37
N PHE A 57 -7.49 -4.78 -10.49
CA PHE A 57 -7.54 -6.21 -10.75
C PHE A 57 -8.63 -6.91 -9.94
N THR A 58 -8.97 -8.14 -10.33
CA THR A 58 -9.87 -9.01 -9.57
C THR A 58 -9.09 -10.11 -8.86
N LEU A 59 -9.54 -10.51 -7.67
CA LEU A 59 -8.94 -11.58 -6.89
C LEU A 59 -10.01 -12.64 -6.58
N THR A 60 -9.76 -13.89 -6.96
CA THR A 60 -10.70 -15.00 -6.73
C THR A 60 -10.82 -15.34 -5.24
N ALA A 61 -11.93 -15.94 -4.83
CA ALA A 61 -12.17 -16.37 -3.45
C ALA A 61 -11.03 -17.25 -2.91
N GLY A 62 -10.57 -17.00 -1.68
CA GLY A 62 -9.54 -17.76 -1.00
C GLY A 62 -8.11 -17.59 -1.55
N THR A 63 -7.86 -16.57 -2.37
CA THR A 63 -6.55 -16.32 -2.98
C THR A 63 -5.88 -15.06 -2.46
N VAL A 64 -4.56 -14.98 -2.65
CA VAL A 64 -3.71 -13.89 -2.18
C VAL A 64 -2.99 -13.25 -3.36
N ALA A 65 -2.96 -11.92 -3.41
CA ALA A 65 -2.09 -11.14 -4.27
C ALA A 65 -0.95 -10.52 -3.46
N LEU A 66 0.29 -10.74 -3.90
CA LEU A 66 1.48 -10.08 -3.36
C LEU A 66 1.98 -9.05 -4.38
N LYS A 67 1.98 -7.77 -4.00
CA LYS A 67 2.42 -6.65 -4.84
C LYS A 67 3.63 -5.98 -4.22
N THR A 68 4.51 -5.42 -5.06
CA THR A 68 5.67 -4.64 -4.61
C THR A 68 5.74 -3.36 -5.43
N TYR A 69 5.81 -2.23 -4.76
CA TYR A 69 5.87 -0.89 -5.36
C TYR A 69 7.14 -0.18 -4.94
N PHE A 70 7.78 0.56 -5.85
CA PHE A 70 8.94 1.39 -5.54
C PHE A 70 8.52 2.68 -4.85
N VAL A 71 9.17 3.03 -3.75
CA VAL A 71 8.89 4.23 -2.95
C VAL A 71 10.15 5.09 -2.73
N PRO A 72 10.83 5.55 -3.80
CA PRO A 72 12.03 6.38 -3.71
C PRO A 72 11.74 7.83 -3.26
N PHE A 73 10.59 8.07 -2.65
CA PHE A 73 10.07 9.39 -2.31
C PHE A 73 10.26 9.71 -0.83
N ASN A 74 10.37 10.99 -0.50
CA ASN A 74 10.51 11.47 0.88
C ASN A 74 9.22 11.30 1.70
N ALA A 75 8.07 11.25 1.05
CA ALA A 75 6.81 10.86 1.67
C ALA A 75 5.89 10.27 0.61
N PHE A 76 5.11 9.26 1.00
CA PHE A 76 4.21 8.54 0.10
C PHE A 76 3.01 7.98 0.85
N GLU A 77 1.95 7.67 0.11
CA GLU A 77 0.70 7.10 0.62
C GLU A 77 0.15 6.10 -0.37
N PHE A 78 -0.45 5.03 0.14
CA PHE A 78 -1.22 4.09 -0.67
C PHE A 78 -2.67 4.03 -0.19
N VAL A 79 -3.57 4.00 -1.16
CA VAL A 79 -5.01 3.85 -0.98
C VAL A 79 -5.45 2.57 -1.68
N PHE A 80 -6.26 1.78 -0.99
CA PHE A 80 -6.80 0.53 -1.48
C PHE A 80 -8.32 0.61 -1.44
N PHE A 81 -8.94 0.37 -2.60
CA PHE A 81 -10.37 0.22 -2.71
C PHE A 81 -10.65 -1.26 -2.86
N VAL A 82 -11.45 -1.80 -1.96
CA VAL A 82 -11.77 -3.23 -1.96
C VAL A 82 -13.29 -3.40 -2.03
N SER A 83 -13.75 -4.29 -2.92
CA SER A 83 -15.19 -4.44 -3.15
C SER A 83 -15.93 -5.18 -2.03
N SER A 84 -15.19 -5.81 -1.09
CA SER A 84 -15.73 -6.54 0.06
C SER A 84 -15.01 -6.16 1.34
N GLN A 85 -15.70 -6.29 2.48
CA GLN A 85 -15.11 -6.16 3.82
C GLN A 85 -14.29 -7.38 4.22
N ASN A 86 -14.47 -8.52 3.52
CA ASN A 86 -13.72 -9.75 3.75
C ASN A 86 -12.39 -9.77 2.98
N VAL A 87 -11.85 -8.60 2.64
CA VAL A 87 -10.53 -8.47 2.02
C VAL A 87 -9.60 -7.90 3.07
N GLU A 88 -8.54 -8.62 3.41
CA GLU A 88 -7.51 -8.11 4.30
C GLU A 88 -6.33 -7.57 3.49
N VAL A 89 -5.81 -6.42 3.92
CA VAL A 89 -4.63 -5.79 3.32
C VAL A 89 -3.59 -5.60 4.40
N SER A 90 -2.38 -6.09 4.15
CA SER A 90 -1.21 -5.93 5.01
C SER A 90 -0.05 -5.35 4.23
N VAL A 91 0.67 -4.38 4.82
CA VAL A 91 1.77 -3.70 4.14
C VAL A 91 3.06 -3.69 4.96
N TRP A 92 4.18 -3.75 4.24
CA TRP A 92 5.53 -3.68 4.81
C TRP A 92 6.44 -2.83 3.94
N SER A 93 7.14 -1.88 4.56
CA SER A 93 8.23 -1.16 3.91
C SER A 93 9.54 -1.93 4.02
N LYS A 94 10.33 -1.92 2.96
CA LYS A 94 11.63 -2.60 2.90
C LYS A 94 12.74 -1.68 2.40
N ASP A 95 13.96 -1.89 2.88
CA ASP A 95 15.17 -1.19 2.41
C ASP A 95 15.62 -1.73 1.05
N ALA A 96 16.69 -1.17 0.48
CA ALA A 96 17.25 -1.60 -0.80
C ALA A 96 17.79 -3.05 -0.79
N THR A 97 18.03 -3.63 0.38
CA THR A 97 18.52 -5.01 0.57
C THR A 97 17.34 -5.97 0.83
N GLY A 98 16.12 -5.46 0.97
CA GLY A 98 14.91 -6.23 1.25
C GLY A 98 14.60 -6.43 2.74
N ASN A 99 15.35 -5.80 3.65
CA ASN A 99 15.06 -5.87 5.08
C ASN A 99 13.86 -5.01 5.42
N LEU A 100 13.05 -5.44 6.40
CA LEU A 100 11.92 -4.66 6.89
C LEU A 100 12.41 -3.38 7.58
N THR A 101 11.87 -2.23 7.18
CA THR A 101 12.28 -0.91 7.69
C THR A 101 11.27 -0.29 8.64
N SER A 102 10.04 -0.79 8.62
CA SER A 102 8.99 -0.48 9.59
C SER A 102 8.20 -1.74 9.90
N ALA A 103 7.67 -1.80 11.13
CA ALA A 103 6.74 -2.86 11.53
C ALA A 103 5.45 -2.77 10.70
N HIS A 104 4.88 -3.94 10.42
CA HIS A 104 3.57 -4.18 9.79
C HIS A 104 2.58 -3.05 10.09
N LEU A 105 2.15 -2.32 9.05
CA LEU A 105 1.08 -1.35 9.22
C LEU A 105 -0.25 -2.04 8.93
N THR A 106 -1.12 -2.06 9.94
CA THR A 106 -2.53 -2.34 9.72
C THR A 106 -3.11 -1.14 8.98
N VAL A 107 -3.70 -1.39 7.81
CA VAL A 107 -4.29 -0.33 7.02
C VAL A 107 -5.55 0.17 7.72
N ALA A 108 -5.71 1.49 7.85
CA ALA A 108 -6.87 2.07 8.51
C ALA A 108 -8.01 2.29 7.52
N GLU A 109 -9.25 2.07 7.96
CA GLU A 109 -10.43 2.49 7.20
C GLU A 109 -10.47 4.02 7.13
N ALA A 110 -10.58 4.56 5.92
CA ALA A 110 -10.78 5.99 5.71
C ALA A 110 -12.22 6.37 6.12
N SER A 111 -12.36 7.37 7.00
CA SER A 111 -13.66 7.95 7.32
C SER A 111 -14.20 8.73 6.12
N ALA A 112 -15.47 8.49 5.78
CA ALA A 112 -16.22 9.20 4.74
C ALA A 112 -16.48 10.68 5.09
#